data_AF-A0AAV9B0M6-F1
#
_entry.id   AF-A0AAV9B0M6-F1
#
_cell.length_a   1.000
_cell.length_b   1.000
_cell.length_c   1.000
_cell.angle_alpha   90.00
_cell.angle_beta   90.00
_cell.angle_gamma   90.00
#
_symmetry.space_group_name_H-M   'P 1'
#
loop_
_entity.id
_entity.type
_entity.pdbx_description
1 polymer ?
#
loop_
_entity_poly.entity_id
_entity_poly.type
_entity_poly.pdbx_seq_one_letter_code
_entity_poly.pdbx_strand_id
1 'polypeptide(L)' 'MRRVLLRGKRVRKKKIAHVRDGRSSASKMVLKKLMKLRKIVPTCEEADIDTLFRKTAGHIALLELQVSVLEGLSSLYGV' A
#
# COMPACT_ATOMS: atom_id res chain seq x y z
N MET A 1 67.20 19.42 1.89
CA MET A 1 67.02 20.00 0.55
C MET A 1 65.77 19.42 -0.12
N ARG A 2 64.89 20.32 -0.62
CA ARG A 2 63.89 20.24 -1.72
C ARG A 2 62.88 19.06 -1.85
N ARG A 3 61.61 19.49 -1.84
CA ARG A 3 60.31 18.96 -2.34
C ARG A 3 60.35 17.92 -3.47
N VAL A 4 59.38 16.99 -3.49
CA VAL A 4 58.49 16.74 -4.66
C VAL A 4 57.12 16.21 -4.18
N LEU A 5 56.05 16.86 -4.61
CA LEU A 5 54.65 16.44 -4.47
C LEU A 5 54.39 15.21 -5.36
N LEU A 6 53.93 14.08 -4.80
CA LEU A 6 53.36 12.99 -5.61
C LEU A 6 51.86 12.84 -5.33
N ARG A 7 51.14 13.26 -6.36
CA ARG A 7 49.70 13.32 -6.56
C ARG A 7 49.20 11.91 -6.95
N GLY A 8 48.26 11.33 -6.22
CA GLY A 8 47.55 10.10 -6.63
C GLY A 8 46.89 9.40 -5.45
N LYS A 9 45.69 8.83 -5.49
CA LYS A 9 44.73 8.54 -6.56
C LYS A 9 43.33 8.69 -5.92
N ARG A 10 42.45 9.48 -6.54
CA ARG A 10 41.06 9.64 -6.08
C ARG A 10 40.29 8.36 -6.44
N VAL A 11 40.04 7.48 -5.45
CA VAL A 11 39.23 6.26 -5.64
C VAL A 11 37.80 6.68 -5.96
N ARG A 12 37.45 6.68 -7.25
CA ARG A 12 36.06 6.84 -7.70
C ARG A 12 35.31 5.56 -7.35
N LYS A 13 34.65 5.53 -6.18
CA LYS A 13 33.62 4.53 -5.87
C LYS A 13 32.54 4.63 -6.95
N LYS A 14 32.50 3.64 -7.85
CA LYS A 14 31.38 3.48 -8.79
C LYS A 14 30.12 3.26 -7.95
N LYS A 15 29.20 4.23 -7.96
CA LYS A 15 27.84 4.04 -7.45
C LYS A 15 27.25 2.89 -8.26
N ILE A 16 27.01 1.75 -7.60
CA ILE A 16 26.21 0.67 -8.16
C ILE A 16 24.84 1.31 -8.42
N ALA A 17 24.52 1.53 -9.69
CA ALA A 17 23.16 1.85 -10.07
C ALA A 17 22.32 0.64 -9.67
N HIS A 18 21.51 0.78 -8.62
CA HIS A 18 20.41 -0.13 -8.40
C HIS A 18 19.57 -0.08 -9.67
N VAL A 19 19.69 -1.12 -10.50
CA VAL A 19 18.71 -1.45 -11.53
C VAL A 19 17.39 -1.51 -10.78
N ARG A 20 16.57 -0.47 -10.94
CA ARG A 20 15.23 -0.43 -10.35
C ARG A 20 14.43 -1.46 -11.11
N ASP A 21 14.38 -2.67 -10.57
CA ASP A 21 13.45 -3.71 -11.02
C ASP A 21 12.04 -3.15 -10.84
N GLY A 22 11.42 -2.68 -11.92
CA GLY A 22 10.09 -2.08 -11.92
C GLY A 22 9.02 -3.02 -11.32
N ARG A 23 9.27 -4.33 -11.37
CA ARG A 23 8.42 -5.36 -10.74
C ARG A 23 8.37 -5.23 -9.22
N SER A 24 9.48 -4.83 -8.59
CA SER A 24 9.54 -4.62 -7.14
C SER A 24 8.72 -3.41 -6.68
N SER A 25 8.51 -2.41 -7.55
CA SER A 25 7.71 -1.23 -7.22
C SER A 25 6.22 -1.55 -7.25
N ALA A 26 5.75 -2.25 -8.30
CA ALA A 26 4.36 -2.65 -8.43
C ALA A 26 3.91 -3.58 -7.29
N SER A 27 4.73 -4.59 -6.95
CA SER A 27 4.46 -5.49 -5.83
C SER A 27 4.36 -4.75 -4.49
N LYS A 28 5.28 -3.81 -4.22
CA LYS A 28 5.22 -2.95 -3.02
C LYS A 28 3.96 -2.08 -2.98
N MET A 29 3.50 -1.57 -4.13
CA MET A 29 2.26 -0.80 -4.21
C MET A 29 1.03 -1.65 -3.90
N VAL A 30 0.97 -2.87 -4.44
CA VAL A 30 -0.10 -3.84 -4.16
C VAL A 30 -0.12 -4.17 -2.67
N LEU A 31 1.03 -4.48 -2.06
CA LEU A 31 1.11 -4.76 -0.63
C LEU A 31 0.63 -3.59 0.23
N LYS A 32 1.01 -2.35 -0.11
CA LYS A 32 0.52 -1.15 0.58
C LYS A 32 -1.00 -1.01 0.48
N LYS A 33 -1.60 -1.32 -0.67
CA LYS A 33 -3.06 -1.30 -0.84
C LYS A 33 -3.73 -2.39 -0.01
N LEU A 34 -3.19 -3.61 0.03
CA LEU A 34 -3.71 -4.70 0.85
C LEU A 34 -3.65 -4.37 2.35
N MET A 35 -2.55 -3.78 2.82
CA MET A 35 -2.42 -3.32 4.21
C MET A 35 -3.44 -2.24 4.56
N LYS A 36 -3.75 -1.33 3.62
CA LYS A 36 -4.80 -0.33 3.81
C LYS A 36 -6.18 -0.98 3.86
N LEU A 37 -6.48 -1.88 2.92
CA LEU A 37 -7.76 -2.59 2.87
C LEU A 37 -8.02 -3.34 4.18
N ARG A 38 -6.99 -3.98 4.72
CA ARG A 38 -7.05 -4.70 6.00
C ARG A 38 -7.44 -3.81 7.19
N LYS A 39 -7.03 -2.55 7.20
CA LYS A 39 -7.39 -1.57 8.24
C LYS A 39 -8.82 -1.05 8.11
N ILE A 40 -9.37 -1.08 6.89
CA ILE A 40 -10.72 -0.59 6.60
C ILE A 40 -11.74 -1.68 6.94
N VAL A 41 -11.46 -2.93 6.55
CA VAL A 41 -12.40 -4.04 6.74
C VAL A 41 -12.33 -4.53 8.20
N PRO A 42 -13.46 -4.54 8.94
CA PRO A 42 -13.49 -5.03 10.31
C PRO A 42 -12.99 -6.48 10.43
N THR A 43 -12.34 -6.81 11.55
CA THR A 43 -11.92 -8.18 11.90
C THR A 43 -10.90 -8.84 10.96
N CYS A 44 -10.14 -8.06 10.19
CA CYS A 44 -9.20 -8.59 9.19
C CYS A 44 -7.70 -8.45 9.54
N GLU A 45 -7.32 -7.97 10.74
CA GLU A 45 -5.93 -7.63 11.10
C GLU A 45 -4.90 -8.76 10.85
N GLU A 46 -5.34 -10.01 11.00
CA GLU A 46 -4.51 -11.21 10.79
C GLU A 46 -5.03 -12.12 9.65
N ALA A 47 -6.04 -11.68 8.90
CA ALA A 47 -6.62 -12.49 7.82
C ALA A 47 -5.65 -12.68 6.65
N ASP A 48 -5.63 -13.90 6.09
CA ASP A 48 -5.00 -14.17 4.80
C ASP A 48 -5.69 -13.38 3.66
N ILE A 49 -5.08 -13.37 2.47
CA ILE A 49 -5.54 -12.54 1.35
C ILE A 49 -6.94 -12.97 0.86
N ASP A 50 -7.23 -14.27 0.79
CA ASP A 50 -8.50 -14.77 0.28
C ASP A 50 -9.62 -14.47 1.28
N THR A 51 -9.34 -14.65 2.58
CA THR A 51 -10.26 -14.25 3.65
C THR A 51 -10.50 -12.74 3.65
N LEU A 52 -9.44 -11.93 3.46
CA LEU A 52 -9.56 -10.47 3.35
C LEU A 52 -10.50 -10.08 2.22
N PHE A 53 -10.36 -10.65 1.02
CA PHE A 53 -11.24 -10.34 -0.11
C PHE A 53 -12.68 -10.80 0.13
N ARG A 54 -12.88 -12.01 0.68
CA ARG A 54 -14.21 -12.51 1.01
C ARG A 54 -14.92 -11.62 2.03
N LYS A 55 -14.22 -11.24 3.10
CA LYS A 55 -14.72 -10.31 4.13
C LYS A 55 -14.98 -8.92 3.55
N THR A 56 -14.13 -8.46 2.63
CA THR A 56 -14.33 -7.19 1.92
C THR A 56 -15.66 -7.20 1.16
N ALA A 57 -15.93 -8.25 0.39
CA ALA A 57 -17.18 -8.37 -0.36
C ALA A 57 -18.40 -8.37 0.57
N GLY A 58 -18.34 -9.13 1.67
CA GLY A 58 -19.40 -9.13 2.68
C GLY A 58 -19.59 -7.77 3.36
N HIS A 59 -18.50 -7.04 3.63
CA HIS A 59 -18.57 -5.72 4.23
C HIS A 59 -19.18 -4.68 3.29
N ILE A 60 -18.83 -4.72 1.99
CA ILE A 60 -19.45 -3.86 0.98
C ILE A 60 -20.97 -4.12 0.93
N ALA A 61 -21.38 -5.39 0.80
CA ALA A 61 -22.80 -5.75 0.74
C ALA A 61 -23.57 -5.30 1.99
N LEU A 62 -22.97 -5.40 3.17
CA LEU A 62 -23.57 -4.91 4.41
C LEU A 62 -23.75 -3.38 4.39
N LEU A 63 -22.72 -2.64 3.98
CA LEU A 63 -22.79 -1.18 3.89
C LEU A 63 -23.85 -0.74 2.86
N GLU A 64 -23.92 -1.40 1.70
CA GLU A 64 -24.94 -1.15 0.68
C GLU A 64 -26.36 -1.36 1.24
N LEU A 65 -26.58 -2.45 1.97
CA LEU A 65 -27.86 -2.71 2.63
C LEU A 65 -28.20 -1.62 3.66
N GLN A 66 -27.22 -1.24 4.50
CA GLN A 66 -27.42 -0.19 5.51
C GLN A 66 -27.79 1.15 4.87
N VAL A 67 -27.08 1.54 3.80
CA VAL A 67 -27.37 2.76 3.05
C VAL A 67 -28.78 2.70 2.45
N SER A 68 -29.15 1.59 1.80
CA SER A 68 -30.47 1.43 1.20
C SER A 68 -31.60 1.54 2.24
N VAL A 69 -31.43 0.95 3.42
CA VAL A 69 -32.40 1.08 4.52
C VAL A 69 -32.48 2.53 5.00
N LEU A 70 -31.34 3.19 5.20
CA LEU A 70 -31.30 4.58 5.67
C LEU A 70 -31.90 5.55 4.66
N GLU A 71 -31.66 5.37 3.36
CA GLU A 71 -32.29 6.14 2.29
C GLU A 71 -33.81 5.93 2.29
N GLY A 72 -34.28 4.69 2.48
CA GLY A 72 -35.70 4.39 2.64
C GLY A 72 -36.32 5.11 3.82
N LEU A 73 -35.66 5.10 4.98
CA LEU A 73 -36.12 5.82 6.17
C LEU A 73 -36.09 7.34 5.99
N SER A 74 -35.01 7.91 5.42
CA SER A 74 -34.93 9.35 5.12
C SER A 74 -36.06 9.77 4.18
N SER A 75 -36.35 8.99 3.14
CA SER A 75 -37.47 9.27 2.23
C SER A 75 -38.84 9.22 2.92
N LEU A 76 -39.03 8.32 3.90
CA LEU A 76 -40.26 8.20 4.67
C LEU A 76 -40.45 9.36 5.67
N TYR A 77 -39.37 9.75 6.33
CA TYR A 77 -39.40 10.79 7.38
C TYR A 77 -39.13 12.21 6.86
N GLY A 78 -38.75 12.36 5.58
CA GLY A 78 -38.53 13.66 4.94
C GLY A 78 -37.34 14.45 5.49
N VAL A 79 -36.34 13.75 6.06
CA VAL A 79 -35.07 14.34 6.54
C VAL A 79 -34.05 14.36 5.42
#